data_AF-A0A7S1AFH5-F1
#
_entry.id   AF-A0A7S1AFH5-F1
#
_cell.length_a   1.000
_cell.length_b   1.000
_cell.length_c   1.000
_cell.angle_alpha   90.00
_cell.angle_beta   90.00
_cell.angle_gamma   90.00
#
_symmetry.space_group_name_H-M   'P 1'
#
loop_
_entity.id
_entity.type
_entity.pdbx_description
1 polymer ?
#
loop_
_entity_poly.entity_id
_entity_poly.type
_entity_poly.pdbx_seq_one_letter_code
_entity_poly.pdbx_strand_id
1 'polypeptide(L)'
;MFTKLLVWYVFLDSTECFRFAEHVEPNLEELEFESSKDEGQHAVLFRGEGLPRTVIQFGTPRTATTLEFQTLCAVMSVLHASEPNPVLCTYEYKLTYVENPEQFRVLKTHQNVWDWPANMVDDATWVFATLGGTDGEVQLGVLKEKFDIEPKYVQIMQDVKDVGTKLAYDYQSVFNLSDQQIHDVYDYVSLWSVLRQCCGCQMSKHWRDVLLQKTNADNTTTGKMCASKDLDDVESRLMRTTVHGLLGSTDKLSIVDLAFNGKYCSWFNKQVACKKLQFNEMPQEPYC
;
A
#
# COMPACT_ATOMS: atom_id res chain seq x y z
N MET A 1 35.77 31.64 25.20
CA MET A 1 36.21 30.46 25.96
C MET A 1 35.27 29.32 25.62
N PHE A 2 35.68 28.43 24.72
CA PHE A 2 34.90 27.27 24.32
C PHE A 2 35.59 26.03 24.87
N THR A 3 34.93 25.37 25.82
CA THR A 3 35.40 24.13 26.44
C THR A 3 34.94 22.96 25.58
N LYS A 4 35.87 22.28 24.90
CA LYS A 4 35.60 21.05 24.16
C LYS A 4 35.60 19.87 25.13
N LEU A 5 34.52 19.09 25.12
CA LEU A 5 34.38 17.84 25.86
C LEU A 5 35.07 16.72 25.07
N LEU A 6 36.02 16.02 25.69
CA LEU A 6 36.68 14.82 25.17
C LEU A 6 35.92 13.60 25.70
N VAL A 7 35.37 12.78 24.81
CA VAL A 7 34.81 11.46 25.15
C VAL A 7 35.76 10.40 24.58
N TRP A 8 36.23 9.52 25.46
CA TRP A 8 37.04 8.36 25.12
C TRP A 8 36.14 7.16 24.80
N TYR A 9 36.42 6.47 23.70
CA TYR A 9 35.92 5.10 23.46
C TYR A 9 37.07 4.11 23.61
N VAL A 10 36.82 3.06 24.38
CA VAL A 10 37.70 1.89 24.54
C VAL A 10 37.27 0.85 23.51
N PHE A 11 38.18 0.45 22.62
CA PHE A 11 38.04 -0.72 21.76
C PHE A 11 38.80 -1.89 22.37
N LEU A 12 38.14 -3.05 22.44
CA LEU A 12 38.77 -4.36 22.59
C LEU A 12 38.66 -5.10 21.25
N ASP A 13 39.82 -5.55 20.81
CA ASP A 13 40.18 -6.10 19.51
C ASP A 13 39.89 -7.62 19.44
N SER A 14 39.49 -8.13 18.28
CA SER A 14 40.08 -9.36 17.73
C SER A 14 39.56 -9.69 16.31
N THR A 15 40.53 -9.80 15.40
CA THR A 15 40.57 -10.58 14.13
C THR A 15 40.04 -9.94 12.83
N GLU A 16 40.94 -9.13 12.25
CA GLU A 16 41.44 -9.14 10.86
C GLU A 16 40.55 -9.63 9.70
N CYS A 17 40.18 -8.69 8.82
CA CYS A 17 40.41 -8.82 7.38
C CYS A 17 40.51 -7.41 6.75
N PHE A 18 41.74 -6.98 6.43
CA PHE A 18 42.03 -5.72 5.74
C PHE A 18 42.01 -5.91 4.22
N ARG A 19 41.19 -5.12 3.51
CA ARG A 19 41.57 -4.53 2.22
C ARG A 19 41.05 -3.09 2.13
N PHE A 20 41.97 -2.22 1.73
CA PHE A 20 41.84 -0.79 1.54
C PHE A 20 40.76 -0.43 0.51
N ALA A 21 39.96 0.59 0.83
CA ALA A 21 39.40 1.52 -0.14
C ALA A 21 39.39 2.92 0.52
N GLU A 22 39.97 3.88 -0.18
CA GLU A 22 40.18 5.26 0.25
C GLU A 22 38.88 5.97 0.61
N HIS A 23 38.95 6.81 1.65
CA HIS A 23 37.98 7.86 1.90
C HIS A 23 38.00 8.85 0.74
N VAL A 24 36.92 8.86 -0.04
CA VAL A 24 36.56 9.96 -0.92
C VAL A 24 35.30 10.57 -0.34
N GLU A 25 35.42 11.77 0.24
CA GLU A 25 34.29 12.62 0.57
C GLU A 25 33.62 13.05 -0.75
N PRO A 26 32.30 12.84 -0.94
CA PRO A 26 31.63 13.43 -2.08
C PRO A 26 31.28 14.88 -1.76
N ASN A 27 31.94 15.78 -2.50
CA ASN A 27 31.54 17.17 -2.64
C ASN A 27 30.08 17.24 -3.12
N LEU A 28 29.27 17.99 -2.38
CA LEU A 28 27.92 18.39 -2.74
C LEU A 28 27.99 19.51 -3.78
N GLU A 29 28.11 19.16 -5.06
CA GLU A 29 27.78 20.04 -6.18
C GLU A 29 27.55 19.17 -7.44
N GLU A 30 26.38 19.34 -8.04
CA GLU A 30 25.95 18.84 -9.37
C GLU A 30 26.05 17.32 -9.64
N LEU A 31 24.96 16.61 -9.31
CA LEU A 31 24.60 15.37 -9.97
C LEU A 31 23.31 15.60 -10.75
N GLU A 32 23.45 16.21 -11.93
CA GLU A 32 22.39 16.20 -12.94
C GLU A 32 22.23 14.76 -13.43
N PHE A 33 21.17 14.11 -12.96
CA PHE A 33 20.73 12.84 -13.51
C PHE A 33 19.97 13.16 -14.81
N GLU A 34 20.62 12.97 -15.96
CA GLU A 34 19.93 12.95 -17.25
C GLU A 34 18.97 11.75 -17.29
N SER A 35 17.74 12.00 -16.85
CA SER A 35 16.61 11.09 -17.04
C SER A 35 16.25 11.10 -18.51
N SER A 36 16.55 9.97 -19.16
CA SER A 36 16.07 9.57 -20.48
C SER A 36 14.61 9.96 -20.72
N LYS A 37 14.38 10.60 -21.87
CA LYS A 37 13.07 10.90 -22.45
C LYS A 37 12.30 9.59 -22.69
N ASP A 38 11.17 9.41 -22.04
CA ASP A 38 9.95 8.92 -22.68
C ASP A 38 8.72 9.35 -21.86
N GLU A 39 7.66 9.70 -22.58
CA GLU A 39 6.49 10.44 -22.11
C GLU A 39 5.63 9.65 -21.10
N GLY A 40 5.28 10.30 -19.98
CA GLY A 40 4.03 10.01 -19.28
C GLY A 40 4.09 9.46 -17.85
N GLN A 41 4.80 10.10 -16.92
CA GLN A 41 4.41 10.19 -15.50
C GLN A 41 5.34 11.17 -14.77
N HIS A 42 4.84 12.38 -14.52
CA HIS A 42 5.58 13.38 -13.73
C HIS A 42 5.19 13.22 -12.26
N ALA A 43 6.07 12.61 -11.46
CA ALA A 43 6.05 12.85 -10.03
C ALA A 43 6.35 14.34 -9.81
N VAL A 44 5.35 15.11 -9.38
CA VAL A 44 5.53 16.54 -9.09
C VAL A 44 6.24 16.66 -7.74
N LEU A 45 7.49 17.13 -7.77
CA LEU A 45 8.34 17.27 -6.59
C LEU A 45 7.92 18.52 -5.78
N PHE A 46 7.10 18.34 -4.73
CA PHE A 46 6.71 19.44 -3.85
C PHE A 46 7.73 19.61 -2.70
N ARG A 47 8.73 20.48 -2.88
CA ARG A 47 9.55 20.97 -1.75
C ARG A 47 8.80 22.10 -1.04
N GLY A 48 8.19 21.81 0.11
CA GLY A 48 7.68 22.84 1.03
C GLY A 48 6.32 22.56 1.67
N GLU A 49 5.60 21.53 1.25
CA GLU A 49 4.32 21.16 1.85
C GLU A 49 4.55 20.20 3.03
N GLY A 50 3.84 20.41 4.14
CA GLY A 50 3.82 19.45 5.24
C GLY A 50 3.23 18.11 4.80
N LEU A 51 3.59 17.03 5.50
CA LEU A 51 2.98 15.72 5.27
C LEU A 51 1.45 15.79 5.46
N PRO A 52 0.66 15.03 4.67
CA PRO A 52 -0.79 15.09 4.78
C PRO A 52 -1.24 14.52 6.12
N ARG A 53 -2.31 15.08 6.67
CA ARG A 53 -3.05 14.45 7.77
C ARG A 53 -4.06 13.44 7.25
N THR A 54 -4.68 13.77 6.12
CA THR A 54 -5.67 12.93 5.45
C THR A 54 -5.20 12.60 4.04
N VAL A 55 -5.25 11.32 3.71
CA VAL A 55 -5.13 10.84 2.33
C VAL A 55 -6.49 10.34 1.87
N ILE A 56 -6.97 10.79 0.72
CA ILE A 56 -8.18 10.28 0.07
C ILE A 56 -7.78 9.53 -1.19
N GLN A 57 -8.05 8.23 -1.21
CA GLN A 57 -7.95 7.37 -2.38
C GLN A 57 -9.35 7.24 -3.00
N PHE A 58 -9.50 7.65 -4.26
CA PHE A 58 -10.74 7.47 -5.00
C PHE A 58 -10.52 6.85 -6.38
N GLY A 59 -11.60 6.32 -6.96
CA GLY A 59 -11.57 5.78 -8.30
C GLY A 59 -12.79 4.91 -8.57
N THR A 60 -12.96 4.52 -9.82
CA THR A 60 -14.06 3.63 -10.18
C THR A 60 -13.86 2.23 -9.59
N PRO A 61 -14.92 1.48 -9.29
CA PRO A 61 -14.77 0.09 -8.89
C PRO A 61 -13.98 -0.70 -9.94
N ARG A 62 -13.15 -1.65 -9.48
CA ARG A 62 -12.32 -2.55 -10.32
C ARG A 62 -11.10 -1.93 -11.00
N THR A 63 -10.64 -0.75 -10.59
CA THR A 63 -9.40 -0.13 -11.08
C THR A 63 -8.23 -0.24 -10.09
N ALA A 64 -8.12 -1.40 -9.41
CA ALA A 64 -7.08 -1.64 -8.40
C ALA A 64 -7.02 -0.60 -7.25
N THR A 65 -8.12 0.10 -6.99
CA THR A 65 -8.30 1.03 -5.85
C THR A 65 -7.93 0.40 -4.51
N THR A 66 -8.25 -0.87 -4.28
CA THR A 66 -7.87 -1.55 -3.04
C THR A 66 -6.36 -1.73 -2.91
N LEU A 67 -5.64 -1.96 -4.02
CA LEU A 67 -4.18 -2.04 -3.98
C LEU A 67 -3.58 -0.67 -3.63
N GLU A 68 -4.03 0.38 -4.33
CA GLU A 68 -3.57 1.76 -4.07
C GLU A 68 -3.85 2.18 -2.62
N PHE A 69 -5.07 1.91 -2.13
CA PHE A 69 -5.46 2.17 -0.76
C PHE A 69 -4.56 1.47 0.25
N GLN A 70 -4.26 0.18 0.03
CA GLN A 70 -3.42 -0.57 0.95
C GLN A 70 -1.97 -0.06 0.93
N THR A 71 -1.46 0.33 -0.24
CA THR A 71 -0.14 0.97 -0.37
C THR A 71 -0.12 2.29 0.40
N LEU A 72 -1.14 3.13 0.27
CA LEU A 72 -1.24 4.40 0.99
C LEU A 72 -1.33 4.21 2.51
N CYS A 73 -2.06 3.19 2.97
CA CYS A 73 -2.07 2.79 4.38
C CYS A 73 -0.68 2.41 4.88
N ALA A 74 0.07 1.62 4.11
CA ALA A 74 1.44 1.26 4.43
C ALA A 74 2.36 2.49 4.49
N VAL A 75 2.29 3.36 3.47
CA VAL A 75 3.07 4.60 3.37
C VAL A 75 2.81 5.53 4.55
N MET A 76 1.55 5.81 4.84
CA MET A 76 1.19 6.67 5.97
C MET A 76 1.63 6.06 7.31
N SER A 77 1.55 4.74 7.45
CA SER A 77 1.98 4.06 8.68
C SER A 77 3.48 4.19 8.92
N VAL A 78 4.32 4.07 7.88
CA VAL A 78 5.78 4.23 8.02
C VAL A 78 6.20 5.69 8.19
N LEU A 79 5.43 6.65 7.66
CA LEU A 79 5.66 8.08 7.87
C LEU A 79 5.35 8.51 9.31
N HIS A 80 4.33 7.90 9.91
CA HIS A 80 3.82 8.24 11.24
C HIS A 80 4.14 7.16 12.29
N ALA A 81 5.21 6.40 12.09
CA ALA A 81 5.56 5.28 12.97
C ALA A 81 5.89 5.70 14.43
N SER A 82 6.26 6.97 14.63
CA SER A 82 6.51 7.55 15.96
C SER A 82 5.25 8.07 16.66
N GLU A 83 4.12 8.13 15.96
CA GLU A 83 2.87 8.65 16.52
C GLU A 83 2.24 7.62 17.47
N PRO A 84 1.58 8.07 18.56
CA PRO A 84 1.03 7.16 19.56
C PRO A 84 -0.16 6.35 19.04
N ASN A 85 -0.88 6.89 18.06
CA ASN A 85 -2.06 6.27 17.47
C ASN A 85 -1.73 5.72 16.08
N PRO A 86 -2.15 4.48 15.75
CA PRO A 86 -1.98 3.96 14.39
C PRO A 86 -2.81 4.77 13.39
N VAL A 87 -2.33 4.82 12.15
CA VAL A 87 -3.04 5.43 11.04
C VAL A 87 -4.39 4.74 10.84
N LEU A 88 -5.46 5.53 10.77
CA LEU A 88 -6.80 5.01 10.52
C LEU A 88 -7.01 4.77 9.03
N CYS A 89 -7.19 3.51 8.65
CA CYS A 89 -7.47 3.11 7.28
C CYS A 89 -8.92 2.63 7.14
N THR A 90 -9.76 3.37 6.43
CA THR A 90 -11.18 3.03 6.25
C THR A 90 -11.66 3.12 4.81
N TYR A 91 -12.65 2.28 4.49
CA TYR A 91 -13.46 2.41 3.29
C TYR A 91 -14.76 3.12 3.64
N GLU A 92 -15.02 4.23 2.96
CA GLU A 92 -16.20 5.07 3.17
C GLU A 92 -17.06 5.06 1.91
N TYR A 93 -18.25 4.47 2.00
CA TYR A 93 -19.24 4.54 0.92
C TYR A 93 -19.72 5.97 0.69
N LYS A 94 -19.81 6.75 1.78
CA LYS A 94 -20.15 8.17 1.77
C LYS A 94 -19.17 8.90 2.66
N LEU A 95 -18.37 9.77 2.07
CA LEU A 95 -17.45 10.61 2.82
C LEU A 95 -18.24 11.52 3.75
N THR A 96 -17.90 11.44 5.03
CA THR A 96 -18.36 12.36 6.06
C THR A 96 -17.14 13.04 6.63
N TYR A 97 -17.20 14.37 6.76
CA TYR A 97 -16.14 15.09 7.43
C TYR A 97 -16.26 14.83 8.92
N VAL A 98 -15.31 14.07 9.46
CA VAL A 98 -15.13 13.93 10.90
C VAL A 98 -13.83 14.63 11.24
N GLU A 99 -13.91 15.75 11.95
CA GLU A 99 -12.73 16.44 12.44
C GLU A 99 -12.12 15.61 13.57
N ASN A 100 -10.92 15.08 13.31
CA ASN A 100 -10.07 14.52 14.36
C ASN A 100 -8.63 14.96 14.08
N PRO A 101 -8.18 16.08 14.66
CA PRO A 101 -6.86 16.62 14.36
C PRO A 101 -5.73 15.74 14.88
N GLU A 102 -6.00 14.80 15.79
CA GLU A 102 -5.02 13.91 16.42
C GLU A 102 -4.83 12.57 15.68
N GLN A 103 -5.56 12.33 14.58
CA GLN A 103 -5.55 11.05 13.88
C GLN A 103 -5.21 11.21 12.40
N PHE A 104 -4.07 10.64 12.01
CA PHE A 104 -3.72 10.43 10.61
C PHE A 104 -4.62 9.37 9.99
N ARG A 105 -5.06 9.57 8.75
CA ARG A 105 -6.01 8.67 8.12
C ARG A 105 -5.83 8.52 6.62
N VAL A 106 -6.20 7.35 6.13
CA VAL A 106 -6.35 7.03 4.72
C VAL A 106 -7.80 6.61 4.49
N LEU A 107 -8.48 7.32 3.60
CA LEU A 107 -9.87 7.10 3.26
C LEU A 107 -9.96 6.55 1.84
N LYS A 108 -10.59 5.40 1.68
CA LYS A 108 -10.94 4.86 0.36
C LYS A 108 -12.40 5.17 0.04
N THR A 109 -12.69 5.67 -1.16
CA THR A 109 -14.07 5.83 -1.61
C THR A 109 -14.30 5.51 -3.09
N HIS A 110 -15.55 5.19 -3.41
CA HIS A 110 -16.07 5.15 -4.79
C HIS A 110 -17.16 6.20 -5.01
N GLN A 111 -17.36 7.12 -4.05
CA GLN A 111 -18.32 8.20 -4.14
C GLN A 111 -17.89 9.19 -5.23
N ASN A 112 -18.85 9.68 -6.02
CA ASN A 112 -18.61 10.74 -7.00
C ASN A 112 -18.07 12.00 -6.31
N VAL A 113 -17.04 12.61 -6.88
CA VAL A 113 -16.39 13.82 -6.33
C VAL A 113 -17.39 14.99 -6.18
N TRP A 114 -18.40 15.06 -7.05
CA TRP A 114 -19.49 16.04 -6.94
C TRP A 114 -20.26 15.93 -5.61
N ASP A 115 -20.34 14.74 -5.03
CA ASP A 115 -21.10 14.49 -3.80
C ASP A 115 -20.25 14.64 -2.53
N TRP A 116 -18.94 14.89 -2.67
CA TRP A 116 -18.05 15.07 -1.51
C TRP A 116 -18.43 16.34 -0.73
N PRO A 117 -18.37 16.34 0.61
CA PRO A 117 -18.54 17.56 1.40
C PRO A 117 -17.57 18.67 0.96
N ALA A 118 -18.00 19.94 0.99
CA ALA A 118 -17.15 21.06 0.57
C ALA A 118 -15.89 21.22 1.44
N ASN A 119 -15.96 20.81 2.70
CA ASN A 119 -14.85 20.80 3.65
C ASN A 119 -14.08 19.47 3.68
N MET A 120 -14.29 18.58 2.70
CA MET A 120 -13.61 17.29 2.65
C MET A 120 -12.11 17.41 2.35
N VAL A 121 -11.74 18.46 1.61
CA VAL A 121 -10.38 18.75 1.20
C VAL A 121 -9.95 20.06 1.86
N ASP A 122 -8.81 20.04 2.53
CA ASP A 122 -8.13 21.18 3.12
C ASP A 122 -6.62 21.12 2.78
N ASP A 123 -5.85 22.09 3.29
CA ASP A 123 -4.40 22.18 3.03
C ASP A 123 -3.60 20.98 3.53
N ALA A 124 -4.17 20.15 4.42
CA ALA A 124 -3.54 18.94 4.96
C ALA A 124 -4.12 17.66 4.33
N THR A 125 -4.88 17.78 3.24
CA THR A 125 -5.51 16.66 2.54
C THR A 125 -4.82 16.42 1.20
N TRP A 126 -4.29 15.20 1.02
CA TRP A 126 -3.78 14.76 -0.27
C TRP A 126 -4.76 13.79 -0.93
N VAL A 127 -4.95 13.94 -2.24
CA VAL A 127 -5.86 13.12 -3.01
C VAL A 127 -5.09 12.25 -3.99
N PHE A 128 -5.49 10.98 -4.09
CA PHE A 128 -4.93 9.95 -4.95
C PHE A 128 -6.07 9.34 -5.76
N ALA A 129 -5.79 9.04 -7.02
CA ALA A 129 -6.79 8.55 -7.95
C ALA A 129 -6.32 7.29 -8.66
N THR A 130 -7.20 6.31 -8.83
CA THR A 130 -6.99 5.28 -9.86
C THR A 130 -7.83 5.56 -11.10
N LEU A 131 -7.27 5.33 -12.29
CA LEU A 131 -7.99 5.45 -13.55
C LEU A 131 -8.23 4.10 -14.22
N GLY A 132 -9.42 3.98 -14.80
CA GLY A 132 -9.77 2.92 -15.74
C GLY A 132 -10.93 3.36 -16.61
N GLY A 133 -10.69 3.49 -17.92
CA GLY A 133 -11.65 4.04 -18.86
C GLY A 133 -11.91 5.55 -18.67
N THR A 134 -12.92 6.06 -19.37
CA THR A 134 -13.25 7.49 -19.45
C THR A 134 -13.81 8.08 -18.16
N ASP A 135 -14.46 7.27 -17.32
CA ASP A 135 -15.13 7.74 -16.11
C ASP A 135 -14.14 8.35 -15.10
N GLY A 136 -12.91 7.84 -15.05
CA GLY A 136 -11.88 8.35 -14.15
C GLY A 136 -11.43 9.77 -14.53
N GLU A 137 -11.24 10.03 -15.82
CA GLU A 137 -10.85 11.35 -16.33
C GLU A 137 -11.91 12.41 -16.03
N VAL A 138 -13.19 12.03 -16.13
CA VAL A 138 -14.29 12.92 -15.74
C VAL A 138 -14.18 13.30 -14.27
N GLN A 139 -13.97 12.33 -13.37
CA GLN A 139 -13.85 12.62 -11.93
C GLN A 139 -12.63 13.51 -11.60
N LEU A 140 -11.54 13.41 -12.35
CA LEU A 140 -10.39 14.31 -12.21
C LEU A 140 -10.76 15.76 -12.58
N GLY A 141 -11.47 15.96 -13.69
CA GLY A 141 -11.97 17.28 -14.07
C GLY A 141 -12.87 17.89 -13.00
N VAL A 142 -13.73 17.08 -12.39
CA VAL A 142 -14.60 17.49 -11.28
C VAL A 142 -13.80 17.90 -10.04
N LEU A 143 -12.77 17.14 -9.70
CA LEU A 143 -11.90 17.44 -8.56
C LEU A 143 -11.25 18.82 -8.73
N LYS A 144 -10.73 19.10 -9.93
CA LYS A 144 -10.13 20.38 -10.26
C LYS A 144 -11.17 21.51 -10.26
N GLU A 145 -12.34 21.31 -10.84
CA GLU A 145 -13.39 22.34 -10.88
C GLU A 145 -13.93 22.68 -9.49
N LYS A 146 -14.17 21.67 -8.66
CA LYS A 146 -14.86 21.84 -7.37
C LYS A 146 -13.94 22.27 -6.23
N PHE A 147 -12.73 21.74 -6.19
CA PHE A 147 -11.80 21.93 -5.08
C PHE A 147 -10.51 22.67 -5.47
N ASP A 148 -10.32 22.97 -6.76
CA ASP A 148 -9.10 23.60 -7.32
C ASP A 148 -7.80 22.82 -7.05
N ILE A 149 -7.88 21.52 -6.79
CA ILE A 149 -6.73 20.65 -6.53
C ILE A 149 -6.51 19.64 -7.66
N GLU A 150 -5.26 19.18 -7.79
CA GLU A 150 -4.88 18.03 -8.60
C GLU A 150 -4.49 16.87 -7.67
N PRO A 151 -4.71 15.60 -8.06
CA PRO A 151 -4.21 14.47 -7.28
C PRO A 151 -2.68 14.48 -7.19
N LYS A 152 -2.13 14.00 -6.08
CA LYS A 152 -0.68 13.83 -5.89
C LYS A 152 -0.11 12.70 -6.75
N TYR A 153 -0.94 11.68 -7.03
CA TYR A 153 -0.58 10.56 -7.88
C TYR A 153 -1.84 9.97 -8.51
N VAL A 154 -1.67 9.47 -9.73
CA VAL A 154 -2.73 8.83 -10.50
C VAL A 154 -2.28 7.44 -10.95
N GLN A 155 -2.80 6.40 -10.31
CA GLN A 155 -2.51 5.01 -10.68
C GLN A 155 -3.31 4.60 -11.91
N ILE A 156 -2.62 4.24 -12.98
CA ILE A 156 -3.25 3.73 -14.21
C ILE A 156 -3.29 2.20 -14.17
N MET A 157 -4.44 1.63 -14.55
CA MET A 157 -4.63 0.18 -14.55
C MET A 157 -3.69 -0.60 -15.47
N GLN A 158 -3.11 0.05 -16.47
CA GLN A 158 -2.15 -0.57 -17.37
C GLN A 158 -0.83 -0.81 -16.64
N ASP A 159 -0.32 0.20 -15.92
CA ASP A 159 0.90 0.10 -15.12
C ASP A 159 0.78 -0.98 -14.04
N VAL A 160 -0.39 -1.07 -13.39
CA VAL A 160 -0.65 -2.14 -12.42
C VAL A 160 -0.52 -3.54 -13.05
N LYS A 161 -0.90 -3.71 -14.31
CA LYS A 161 -0.74 -5.00 -15.01
C LYS A 161 0.72 -5.26 -15.39
N ASP A 162 1.43 -4.20 -15.78
CA ASP A 162 2.78 -4.31 -16.35
C ASP A 162 3.84 -4.49 -15.26
N VAL A 163 3.75 -3.74 -14.16
CA VAL A 163 4.74 -3.75 -13.07
C VAL A 163 4.25 -4.36 -11.76
N GLY A 164 2.94 -4.54 -11.60
CA GLY A 164 2.35 -5.16 -10.41
C GLY A 164 2.62 -4.33 -9.14
N THR A 165 3.05 -5.00 -8.06
CA THR A 165 3.30 -4.34 -6.76
C THR A 165 4.56 -3.48 -6.74
N LYS A 166 5.40 -3.54 -7.78
CA LYS A 166 6.56 -2.64 -7.91
C LYS A 166 6.14 -1.17 -8.08
N LEU A 167 4.90 -0.92 -8.48
CA LEU A 167 4.33 0.43 -8.51
C LEU A 167 4.37 1.13 -7.14
N ALA A 168 4.50 0.37 -6.04
CA ALA A 168 4.71 0.97 -4.72
C ALA A 168 5.94 1.91 -4.69
N TYR A 169 6.99 1.63 -5.48
CA TYR A 169 8.20 2.47 -5.50
C TYR A 169 7.96 3.89 -5.99
N ASP A 170 6.92 4.14 -6.80
CA ASP A 170 6.57 5.49 -7.27
C ASP A 170 6.30 6.44 -6.09
N TYR A 171 5.75 5.89 -5.00
CA TYR A 171 5.40 6.62 -3.79
C TYR A 171 6.62 7.17 -3.04
N GLN A 172 7.82 6.65 -3.31
CA GLN A 172 9.05 7.14 -2.68
C GLN A 172 9.23 8.63 -2.97
N SER A 173 9.10 9.03 -4.23
CA SER A 173 9.26 10.44 -4.63
C SER A 173 8.09 11.32 -4.23
N VAL A 174 6.86 10.77 -4.24
CA VAL A 174 5.64 11.50 -3.87
C VAL A 174 5.64 11.90 -2.40
N PHE A 175 6.07 11.00 -1.52
CA PHE A 175 6.08 11.21 -0.07
C PHE A 175 7.47 11.52 0.50
N ASN A 176 8.50 11.58 -0.35
CA ASN A 176 9.90 11.73 0.06
C ASN A 176 10.31 10.66 1.11
N LEU A 177 9.97 9.40 0.84
CA LEU A 177 10.31 8.27 1.71
C LEU A 177 11.81 7.97 1.63
N SER A 178 12.40 7.61 2.76
CA SER A 178 13.74 7.01 2.77
C SER A 178 13.73 5.65 2.07
N ASP A 179 14.91 5.20 1.63
CA ASP A 179 15.08 3.88 1.01
C ASP A 179 14.56 2.74 1.89
N GLN A 180 14.78 2.84 3.21
CA GLN A 180 14.28 1.84 4.15
C GLN A 180 12.75 1.86 4.23
N GLN A 181 12.13 3.06 4.31
CA GLN A 181 10.67 3.17 4.38
C GLN A 181 10.00 2.60 3.13
N ILE A 182 10.52 2.89 1.93
CA ILE A 182 9.92 2.34 0.72
C ILE A 182 10.12 0.82 0.61
N HIS A 183 11.26 0.29 1.08
CA HIS A 183 11.46 -1.16 1.16
C HIS A 183 10.46 -1.82 2.11
N ASP A 184 10.23 -1.24 3.29
CA ASP A 184 9.25 -1.74 4.25
C ASP A 184 7.83 -1.76 3.65
N VAL A 185 7.46 -0.72 2.90
CA VAL A 185 6.18 -0.64 2.17
C VAL A 185 6.10 -1.73 1.10
N TYR A 186 7.11 -1.86 0.25
CA TYR A 186 7.12 -2.84 -0.83
C TYR A 186 7.07 -4.29 -0.32
N ASP A 187 7.87 -4.62 0.71
CA ASP A 187 7.89 -5.95 1.31
C ASP A 187 6.51 -6.36 1.82
N TYR A 188 5.82 -5.43 2.50
CA TYR A 188 4.45 -5.65 2.94
C TYR A 188 3.45 -5.79 1.78
N VAL A 189 3.41 -4.81 0.86
CA VAL A 189 2.42 -4.79 -0.24
C VAL A 189 2.61 -5.99 -1.18
N SER A 190 3.84 -6.43 -1.42
CA SER A 190 4.13 -7.59 -2.26
C SER A 190 3.57 -8.89 -1.68
N LEU A 191 3.71 -9.11 -0.37
CA LEU A 191 3.14 -10.26 0.32
C LEU A 191 1.61 -10.15 0.42
N TRP A 192 1.11 -8.96 0.77
CA TRP A 192 -0.32 -8.71 0.92
C TRP A 192 -1.04 -8.96 -0.40
N SER A 193 -0.48 -8.51 -1.53
CA SER A 193 -1.08 -8.71 -2.86
C SER A 193 -1.20 -10.18 -3.25
N VAL A 194 -0.23 -11.02 -2.86
CA VAL A 194 -0.32 -12.48 -3.04
C VAL A 194 -1.49 -13.03 -2.25
N LEU A 195 -1.55 -12.73 -0.95
CA LEU A 195 -2.64 -13.22 -0.09
C LEU A 195 -4.00 -12.70 -0.58
N ARG A 196 -4.10 -11.43 -0.97
CA ARG A 196 -5.32 -10.80 -1.46
C ARG A 196 -5.87 -11.47 -2.71
N GLN A 197 -5.01 -12.06 -3.54
CA GLN A 197 -5.40 -12.83 -4.72
C GLN A 197 -5.73 -14.30 -4.39
N CYS A 198 -5.08 -14.88 -3.37
CA CYS A 198 -5.10 -16.32 -3.08
C CYS A 198 -5.94 -16.75 -1.86
N CYS A 199 -6.42 -15.81 -1.04
CA CYS A 199 -7.24 -16.10 0.13
C CYS A 199 -8.22 -14.95 0.46
N GLY A 200 -9.13 -15.24 1.39
CA GLY A 200 -10.16 -14.31 1.84
C GLY A 200 -11.40 -14.24 0.94
N CYS A 201 -12.42 -13.53 1.43
CA CYS A 201 -13.74 -13.47 0.78
C CYS A 201 -13.69 -12.91 -0.65
N GLN A 202 -12.79 -11.95 -0.88
CA GLN A 202 -12.64 -11.25 -2.15
C GLN A 202 -11.48 -11.79 -3.00
N MET A 203 -10.94 -12.99 -2.71
CA MET A 203 -9.88 -13.63 -3.51
C MET A 203 -10.21 -13.68 -5.01
N SER A 204 -9.18 -13.93 -5.84
CA SER A 204 -9.36 -14.08 -7.28
C SER A 204 -10.42 -15.13 -7.62
N LYS A 205 -11.31 -14.79 -8.57
CA LYS A 205 -12.30 -15.73 -9.11
C LYS A 205 -11.61 -16.98 -9.68
N HIS A 206 -10.48 -16.81 -10.37
CA HIS A 206 -9.76 -17.92 -10.97
C HIS A 206 -9.21 -18.89 -9.92
N TRP A 207 -8.63 -18.37 -8.84
CA TRP A 207 -8.17 -19.22 -7.76
C TRP A 207 -9.32 -19.92 -7.03
N ARG A 208 -10.43 -19.19 -6.80
CA ARG A 208 -11.64 -19.77 -6.25
C ARG A 208 -12.19 -20.90 -7.13
N ASP A 209 -12.21 -20.74 -8.45
CA ASP A 209 -12.65 -21.79 -9.39
C ASP A 209 -11.75 -23.04 -9.31
N VAL A 210 -10.45 -22.88 -9.04
CA VAL A 210 -9.54 -24.00 -8.77
C VAL A 210 -9.91 -24.72 -7.48
N LEU A 211 -10.11 -23.99 -6.36
CA LEU A 211 -10.53 -24.57 -5.08
C LEU A 211 -11.88 -25.30 -5.17
N LEU A 212 -12.76 -24.82 -6.05
CA LEU A 212 -14.07 -25.43 -6.32
C LEU A 212 -14.02 -26.58 -7.32
N GLN A 213 -12.84 -26.93 -7.84
CA GLN A 213 -12.63 -27.96 -8.87
C GLN A 213 -13.38 -27.68 -10.18
N LYS A 214 -13.60 -26.40 -10.52
CA LYS A 214 -14.20 -25.96 -11.79
C LYS A 214 -13.17 -25.81 -12.91
N THR A 215 -11.90 -25.63 -12.55
CA THR A 215 -10.77 -25.52 -13.48
C THR A 215 -9.47 -26.01 -12.83
N ASN A 216 -8.44 -26.25 -13.63
CA ASN A 216 -7.10 -26.59 -13.13
C ASN A 216 -6.30 -25.32 -12.84
N ALA A 217 -5.40 -25.40 -11.86
CA ALA A 217 -4.49 -24.30 -11.52
C ALA A 217 -3.70 -23.81 -12.74
N ASP A 218 -3.26 -24.76 -13.58
CA ASP A 218 -2.46 -24.49 -14.78
C ASP A 218 -3.18 -23.75 -15.90
N ASN A 219 -4.49 -23.59 -15.80
CA ASN A 219 -5.27 -22.90 -16.83
C ASN A 219 -5.24 -21.37 -16.66
N THR A 220 -4.77 -20.84 -15.52
CA THR A 220 -4.79 -19.40 -15.24
C THR A 220 -3.52 -18.94 -14.55
N THR A 221 -3.07 -17.71 -14.82
CA THR A 221 -1.88 -17.13 -14.18
C THR A 221 -2.02 -17.08 -12.66
N THR A 222 -3.16 -16.60 -12.14
CA THR A 222 -3.41 -16.57 -10.69
C THR A 222 -3.51 -17.97 -10.10
N GLY A 223 -4.09 -18.94 -10.82
CA GLY A 223 -4.18 -20.32 -10.38
C GLY A 223 -2.80 -20.94 -10.16
N LYS A 224 -1.91 -20.82 -11.14
CA LYS A 224 -0.50 -21.26 -11.03
C LYS A 224 0.22 -20.58 -9.88
N MET A 225 0.07 -19.25 -9.79
CA MET A 225 0.73 -18.45 -8.76
C MET A 225 0.28 -18.91 -7.36
N CYS A 226 -1.02 -18.96 -7.09
CA CYS A 226 -1.54 -19.36 -5.78
C CYS A 226 -1.22 -20.82 -5.42
N ALA A 227 -1.31 -21.75 -6.38
CA ALA A 227 -0.97 -23.15 -6.15
C ALA A 227 0.52 -23.39 -5.84
N SER A 228 1.40 -22.52 -6.34
CA SER A 228 2.86 -22.62 -6.14
C SER A 228 3.34 -22.09 -4.78
N LYS A 229 2.46 -21.51 -3.96
CA LYS A 229 2.82 -20.85 -2.70
C LYS A 229 2.32 -21.63 -1.50
N ASP A 230 3.15 -21.68 -0.46
CA ASP A 230 2.68 -21.96 0.89
C ASP A 230 2.07 -20.67 1.46
N LEU A 231 0.74 -20.60 1.49
CA LEU A 231 0.04 -19.39 1.93
C LEU A 231 0.20 -19.12 3.43
N ASP A 232 0.46 -20.15 4.24
CA ASP A 232 0.72 -19.96 5.67
C ASP A 232 2.10 -19.33 5.90
N ASP A 233 3.11 -19.70 5.08
CA ASP A 233 4.42 -19.04 5.09
C ASP A 233 4.30 -17.59 4.61
N VAL A 234 3.58 -17.32 3.52
CA VAL A 234 3.38 -15.96 3.01
C VAL A 234 2.68 -15.09 4.06
N GLU A 235 1.63 -15.61 4.71
CA GLU A 235 0.93 -14.94 5.81
C GLU A 235 1.88 -14.67 6.99
N SER A 236 2.64 -15.67 7.42
CA SER A 236 3.60 -15.54 8.53
C SER A 236 4.74 -14.55 8.21
N ARG A 237 5.15 -14.43 6.94
CA ARG A 237 6.11 -13.42 6.50
C ARG A 237 5.51 -12.03 6.51
N LEU A 238 4.27 -11.87 6.04
CA LEU A 238 3.56 -10.59 6.06
C LEU A 238 3.43 -10.09 7.50
N MET A 239 3.03 -10.95 8.43
CA MET A 239 2.88 -10.62 9.84
C MET A 239 4.18 -10.18 10.54
N ARG A 240 5.34 -10.48 9.94
CA ARG A 240 6.67 -10.07 10.45
C ARG A 240 7.19 -8.78 9.84
N THR A 241 6.47 -8.18 8.89
CA THR A 241 6.87 -6.90 8.27
C THR A 241 6.69 -5.74 9.25
N THR A 242 7.51 -4.70 9.10
CA THR A 242 7.38 -3.46 9.88
C THR A 242 5.97 -2.88 9.75
N VAL A 243 5.46 -2.78 8.52
CA VAL A 243 4.14 -2.21 8.23
C VAL A 243 3.01 -2.96 8.92
N HIS A 244 3.04 -4.30 8.95
CA HIS A 244 2.03 -5.08 9.68
C HIS A 244 1.96 -4.68 11.16
N GLY A 245 3.13 -4.54 11.81
CA GLY A 245 3.22 -4.10 13.20
C GLY A 245 2.65 -2.69 13.43
N LEU A 246 2.80 -1.80 12.46
CA LEU A 246 2.30 -0.42 12.52
C LEU A 246 0.80 -0.30 12.25
N LEU A 247 0.25 -1.11 11.34
CA LEU A 247 -1.19 -1.10 11.00
C LEU A 247 -2.06 -1.67 12.14
N GLY A 248 -1.50 -2.53 12.99
CA GLY A 248 -2.21 -3.14 14.12
C GLY A 248 -3.49 -3.87 13.68
N SER A 249 -4.62 -3.59 14.35
CA SER A 249 -5.89 -4.28 14.09
C SER A 249 -6.54 -3.97 12.73
N THR A 250 -6.01 -2.99 11.99
CA THR A 250 -6.50 -2.64 10.65
C THR A 250 -5.95 -3.59 9.58
N ASP A 251 -4.94 -4.41 9.90
CA ASP A 251 -4.36 -5.30 8.90
C ASP A 251 -5.18 -6.58 8.69
N LYS A 252 -5.98 -6.55 7.62
CA LYS A 252 -6.83 -7.64 7.14
C LYS A 252 -6.83 -7.64 5.62
N LEU A 253 -7.20 -8.77 5.00
CA LEU A 253 -7.36 -8.83 3.52
C LEU A 253 -8.52 -7.98 3.01
N SER A 254 -9.57 -7.85 3.82
CA SER A 254 -10.69 -6.94 3.57
C SER A 254 -11.41 -6.63 4.88
N ILE A 255 -12.32 -5.67 4.83
CA ILE A 255 -13.13 -5.23 5.98
C ILE A 255 -13.98 -6.36 6.59
N VAL A 256 -14.29 -7.42 5.85
CA VAL A 256 -15.11 -8.54 6.34
C VAL A 256 -14.28 -9.78 6.66
N ASP A 257 -13.00 -9.82 6.30
CA ASP A 257 -12.12 -10.94 6.63
C ASP A 257 -11.73 -10.93 8.12
N LEU A 258 -11.31 -12.08 8.64
CA LEU A 258 -10.74 -12.16 9.98
C LEU A 258 -9.28 -11.65 9.96
N ALA A 259 -8.75 -11.39 11.15
CA ALA A 259 -7.34 -11.03 11.30
C ALA A 259 -6.42 -12.20 10.91
N PHE A 260 -5.24 -11.86 10.41
CA PHE A 260 -4.18 -12.84 10.18
C PHE A 260 -3.76 -13.51 11.49
N ASN A 261 -3.48 -14.81 11.41
CA ASN A 261 -3.02 -15.62 12.54
C ASN A 261 -1.94 -16.64 12.14
N GLY A 262 -1.39 -16.50 10.93
CA GLY A 262 -0.42 -17.40 10.31
C GLY A 262 -1.05 -18.64 9.67
N LYS A 263 -2.37 -18.82 9.79
CA LYS A 263 -3.16 -19.94 9.28
C LYS A 263 -4.51 -19.51 8.69
N TYR A 264 -4.78 -18.21 8.59
CA TYR A 264 -6.05 -17.69 8.11
C TYR A 264 -6.31 -18.13 6.67
N CYS A 265 -5.30 -18.02 5.82
CA CYS A 265 -5.46 -18.26 4.39
C CYS A 265 -5.70 -19.74 4.06
N SER A 266 -4.97 -20.67 4.67
CA SER A 266 -5.24 -22.11 4.50
C SER A 266 -6.61 -22.50 5.07
N TRP A 267 -6.98 -21.98 6.24
CA TRP A 267 -8.30 -22.19 6.82
C TRP A 267 -9.41 -21.69 5.88
N PHE A 268 -9.31 -20.46 5.36
CA PHE A 268 -10.33 -19.90 4.48
C PHE A 268 -10.45 -20.69 3.18
N ASN A 269 -9.33 -21.09 2.56
CA ASN A 269 -9.35 -21.90 1.34
C ASN A 269 -10.00 -23.27 1.57
N LYS A 270 -9.78 -23.89 2.73
CA LYS A 270 -10.50 -25.11 3.15
C LYS A 270 -12.01 -24.87 3.24
N GLN A 271 -12.44 -23.74 3.82
CA GLN A 271 -13.86 -23.39 3.89
C GLN A 271 -14.47 -23.23 2.49
N VAL A 272 -13.79 -22.54 1.58
CA VAL A 272 -14.24 -22.35 0.19
C VAL A 272 -14.44 -23.69 -0.50
N ALA A 273 -13.46 -24.59 -0.44
CA ALA A 273 -13.52 -25.89 -1.10
C ALA A 273 -14.61 -26.79 -0.53
N CYS A 274 -14.75 -26.81 0.81
CA CYS A 274 -15.68 -27.66 1.54
C CYS A 274 -17.13 -27.20 1.40
N LYS A 275 -17.38 -25.89 1.60
CA LYS A 275 -18.74 -25.31 1.60
C LYS A 275 -19.18 -24.77 0.25
N LYS A 276 -18.32 -24.88 -0.77
CA LYS A 276 -18.56 -24.35 -2.11
C LYS A 276 -18.88 -22.85 -2.13
N LEU A 277 -18.19 -22.08 -1.28
CA LEU A 277 -18.42 -20.64 -1.14
C LEU A 277 -18.16 -19.90 -2.47
N GLN A 278 -19.14 -19.13 -2.91
CA GLN A 278 -19.04 -18.23 -4.06
C GLN A 278 -18.28 -16.94 -3.70
N PHE A 279 -18.06 -16.09 -4.70
CA PHE A 279 -17.36 -14.82 -4.53
C PHE A 279 -18.06 -13.94 -3.47
N ASN A 280 -17.28 -13.33 -2.57
CA ASN A 280 -17.74 -12.54 -1.42
C ASN A 280 -18.53 -13.29 -0.33
N GLU A 281 -18.69 -14.62 -0.42
CA GLU A 281 -19.31 -15.39 0.65
C GLU A 281 -18.31 -15.67 1.78
N MET A 282 -18.76 -15.41 3.02
CA MET A 282 -18.04 -15.73 4.24
C MET A 282 -18.43 -17.12 4.77
N PRO A 283 -17.50 -17.89 5.33
CA PRO A 283 -17.83 -19.13 6.03
C PRO A 283 -18.76 -18.87 7.22
N GLN A 284 -19.83 -19.66 7.36
CA GLN A 284 -20.77 -19.63 8.50
C GLN A 284 -20.64 -20.90 9.34
N GLU A 285 -20.90 -20.85 10.64
CA GLU A 285 -20.87 -22.06 11.47
C GLU A 285 -21.94 -23.10 11.06
N PRO A 286 -21.67 -24.42 11.21
CA PRO A 286 -20.40 -25.02 11.68
C PRO A 286 -19.32 -24.98 10.59
N TYR A 287 -18.07 -24.70 10.98
CA TYR A 287 -16.92 -24.70 10.06
C TYR A 287 -16.52 -26.10 9.61
N CYS A 288 -15.83 -26.16 8.47
CA CYS A 288 -15.02 -27.32 8.10
C CYS A 288 -13.67 -27.25 8.83
#